data_AF-A0A1Y2LIX8-F1
#
_entry.id   AF-A0A1Y2LIX8-F1
#
_cell.length_a   1.000
_cell.length_b   1.000
_cell.length_c   1.000
_cell.angle_alpha   90.00
_cell.angle_beta   90.00
_cell.angle_gamma   90.00
#
_symmetry.space_group_name_H-M   'P 1'
#
loop_
_entity.id
_entity.type
_entity.pdbx_description
1 polymer ?
#
loop_
_entity_poly.entity_id
_entity_poly.type
_entity_poly.pdbx_seq_one_letter_code
_entity_poly.pdbx_strand_id
1 'polypeptide(L)' 'MSTQQSTADVTAAGLSQVDQNINNTDEDRSHEARGHKANLSNPNTSDASKEKSAQRLQELGEDTAFYRKQGKGE' A
#
# COMPACT_ATOMS: atom_id res chain seq x y z
N MET A 1 38.26 15.82 24.79
CA MET A 1 36.88 15.62 25.26
C MET A 1 36.07 15.12 24.08
N SER A 2 35.63 13.86 24.14
CA SER A 2 34.97 13.14 23.05
C SER A 2 33.61 13.74 22.74
N THR A 3 33.41 14.13 21.48
CA THR A 3 32.09 14.42 20.93
C THR A 3 31.30 13.12 20.89
N GLN A 4 30.36 12.97 21.83
CA GLN A 4 29.34 11.93 21.81
C GLN A 4 28.32 12.31 20.73
N GLN A 5 28.49 11.77 19.52
CA GLN A 5 27.47 11.83 18.48
C GLN A 5 26.42 10.75 18.82
N SER A 6 25.25 11.18 19.26
CA SER A 6 24.10 10.34 19.58
C SER A 6 23.72 9.42 18.41
N THR A 7 23.96 8.12 18.53
CA THR A 7 23.51 7.08 17.58
C THR A 7 22.14 6.52 17.99
N ALA A 8 21.17 7.38 18.30
CA ALA A 8 19.94 7.01 18.97
C ALA A 8 18.70 6.81 18.05
N ASP A 9 18.88 6.68 16.73
CA ASP A 9 17.76 6.48 15.78
C ASP A 9 18.05 5.41 14.72
N VAL A 10 18.83 4.38 15.07
CA VAL A 10 18.93 3.17 14.24
C VAL A 10 18.25 2.02 14.95
N THR A 11 17.04 1.68 14.50
CA THR A 11 16.40 0.42 14.89
C THR A 11 17.29 -0.73 14.42
N ALA A 12 17.46 -1.77 15.25
CA ALA A 12 18.43 -2.86 15.09
C ALA A 12 18.32 -3.68 13.77
N ALA A 13 17.30 -3.41 12.94
CA ALA A 13 17.13 -4.03 11.63
C ALA A 13 17.64 -3.18 10.44
N GLY A 14 18.18 -1.97 10.67
CA GLY A 14 18.72 -1.13 9.60
C GLY A 14 17.67 -0.57 8.63
N LEU A 15 16.38 -0.68 8.95
CA LEU A 15 15.29 -0.13 8.16
C LEU A 15 14.86 1.21 8.77
N SER A 16 15.14 2.29 8.03
CA SER A 16 14.64 3.63 8.34
C SER A 16 13.12 3.63 8.30
N GLN A 17 12.49 4.33 9.26
CA GLN A 17 11.04 4.51 9.39
C GLN A 17 10.37 5.10 8.13
N VAL A 18 11.17 5.60 7.18
CA VAL A 18 10.76 6.10 5.86
C VAL A 18 10.23 4.99 4.93
N ASP A 19 10.58 3.72 5.17
CA ASP A 19 10.19 2.59 4.30
C ASP A 19 8.73 2.13 4.50
N GLN A 20 8.10 2.49 5.63
CA GLN A 20 6.74 2.05 5.96
C GLN A 20 5.64 2.82 5.20
N ASN A 21 5.98 3.85 4.42
CA ASN A 21 5.02 4.70 3.70
C ASN A 21 5.02 4.52 2.17
N ILE A 22 5.72 3.52 1.63
CA ILE A 22 5.85 3.32 0.17
C ILE A 22 4.53 2.80 -0.46
N ASN A 23 3.63 2.21 0.35
CA ASN A 23 2.36 1.61 -0.10
C ASN A 23 1.25 2.61 -0.50
N ASN A 24 1.54 3.90 -0.66
CA ASN A 24 0.52 4.95 -0.84
C ASN A 24 0.58 5.71 -2.17
N THR A 25 1.36 5.25 -3.16
CA THR A 25 1.31 5.86 -4.50
C THR A 25 0.09 5.37 -5.28
N ASP A 26 -0.47 6.21 -6.15
CA ASP A 26 -1.60 5.83 -7.03
C ASP A 26 -1.25 4.65 -7.94
N GLU A 27 0.03 4.55 -8.33
CA GLU A 27 0.59 3.46 -9.11
C GLU A 27 0.59 2.14 -8.32
N ASP A 28 1.03 2.13 -7.06
CA ASP A 28 0.99 0.94 -6.20
C ASP A 28 -0.43 0.40 -6.05
N ARG A 29 -1.37 1.30 -5.73
CA ARG A 29 -2.80 0.98 -5.59
C ARG A 29 -3.38 0.41 -6.88
N SER A 30 -2.94 0.94 -8.03
CA SER A 30 -3.31 0.42 -9.35
C SER A 30 -2.75 -0.98 -9.60
N HIS A 31 -1.50 -1.26 -9.18
CA HIS A 31 -0.90 -2.60 -9.26
C HIS A 31 -1.61 -3.61 -8.35
N GLU A 32 -1.90 -3.23 -7.11
CA GLU A 32 -2.66 -4.05 -6.16
C GLU A 32 -4.05 -4.41 -6.71
N ALA A 33 -4.79 -3.42 -7.22
CA ALA A 33 -6.10 -3.65 -7.82
C ALA A 33 -6.02 -4.63 -9.00
N ARG A 34 -5.01 -4.50 -9.87
CA ARG A 34 -4.80 -5.43 -10.99
C ARG A 34 -4.52 -6.85 -10.48
N GLY A 35 -3.70 -7.01 -9.43
CA GLY A 35 -3.41 -8.29 -8.81
C GLY A 35 -4.65 -8.97 -8.23
N HIS A 36 -5.45 -8.23 -7.45
CA HIS A 36 -6.71 -8.76 -6.90
C HIS A 36 -7.70 -9.14 -8.00
N LYS A 37 -7.78 -8.38 -9.09
CA LYS A 37 -8.63 -8.70 -10.24
C LYS A 37 -8.20 -9.98 -10.97
N ALA A 38 -6.88 -10.19 -11.10
CA ALA A 38 -6.34 -11.45 -11.62
C ALA A 38 -6.69 -12.63 -10.70
N ASN A 39 -6.59 -12.44 -9.38
CA ASN A 39 -6.94 -13.47 -8.41
C ASN A 39 -8.43 -13.88 -8.48
N LEU A 40 -9.34 -12.92 -8.70
CA LEU A 40 -10.77 -13.21 -8.93
C LEU A 40 -11.03 -14.07 -10.17
N SER A 41 -10.23 -13.87 -11.22
CA SER A 41 -10.39 -14.56 -12.50
C SER A 41 -9.69 -15.92 -12.54
N ASN A 42 -8.84 -16.22 -11.56
CA ASN A 42 -8.12 -17.49 -11.50
C ASN A 42 -9.07 -18.62 -11.03
N PRO A 43 -9.31 -19.66 -11.86
CA PRO A 43 -10.15 -20.79 -11.45
C PRO A 43 -9.54 -21.61 -10.32
N ASN A 44 -8.21 -21.54 -10.12
CA ASN A 44 -7.50 -22.25 -9.06
C ASN A 44 -7.48 -21.52 -7.71
N THR A 45 -8.06 -20.32 -7.64
CA THR A 45 -8.15 -19.55 -6.39
C THR A 45 -9.40 -19.98 -5.62
N SER A 46 -9.26 -20.15 -4.30
CA SER A 46 -10.36 -20.48 -3.40
C SER A 46 -11.38 -19.34 -3.26
N ASP A 47 -12.64 -19.70 -2.98
CA ASP A 47 -13.72 -18.71 -2.80
C ASP A 47 -13.42 -17.68 -1.71
N ALA A 48 -12.87 -18.10 -0.57
CA ALA A 48 -12.46 -17.17 0.49
C ALA A 48 -11.41 -16.16 0.03
N SER A 49 -10.46 -16.57 -0.81
CA SER A 49 -9.44 -15.67 -1.36
C SER A 49 -10.04 -14.70 -2.39
N LYS A 50 -11.04 -15.15 -3.15
CA LYS A 50 -11.78 -14.31 -4.09
C LYS A 50 -12.61 -13.26 -3.33
N GLU A 51 -13.34 -13.67 -2.30
CA GLU A 51 -14.12 -12.74 -1.47
C GLU A 51 -13.25 -11.63 -0.88
N LYS A 52 -12.11 -12.00 -0.28
CA LYS A 52 -11.15 -11.03 0.27
C LYS A 52 -10.58 -10.10 -0.81
N SER A 53 -10.33 -10.62 -2.01
CA SER A 53 -9.84 -9.81 -3.13
C SER A 53 -10.90 -8.85 -3.68
N ALA A 54 -12.17 -9.26 -3.69
CA ALA A 54 -13.28 -8.39 -4.07
C ALA A 54 -13.47 -7.26 -3.05
N GLN A 55 -13.38 -7.55 -1.75
CA GLN A 55 -13.43 -6.54 -0.68
C GLN A 55 -12.28 -5.53 -0.84
N ARG A 56 -11.04 -6.00 -1.04
CA ARG A 56 -9.90 -5.09 -1.26
C ARG A 56 -10.04 -4.23 -2.51
N LEU A 57 -10.59 -4.77 -3.59
CA LEU A 57 -10.88 -3.99 -4.80
C LEU A 57 -11.88 -2.86 -4.55
N GLN A 58 -12.90 -3.11 -3.72
CA GLN A 58 -13.87 -2.08 -3.34
C GLN A 58 -13.20 -0.98 -2.51
N GLU A 59 -12.42 -1.34 -1.49
CA GLU A 59 -11.66 -0.38 -0.67
C GLU A 59 -10.69 0.45 -1.52
N LEU A 60 -9.96 -0.20 -2.43
CA LEU A 60 -9.04 0.49 -3.34
C LEU A 60 -9.76 1.44 -4.30
N GLY A 61 -10.95 1.07 -4.76
CA GLY A 61 -11.81 1.87 -5.64
C GLY A 61 -12.40 3.11 -4.95
N GLU A 62 -12.88 2.96 -3.72
CA GLU A 62 -13.41 4.06 -2.90
C GLU A 62 -12.33 5.09 -2.60
N ASP A 63 -11.16 4.64 -2.17
CA ASP A 63 -10.01 5.50 -1.94
C ASP A 63 -9.53 6.19 -3.23
N THR A 64 -9.41 5.49 -4.37
CA THR A 64 -8.99 6.14 -5.64
C THR A 64 -10.02 7.15 -6.13
N ALA A 65 -11.32 6.93 -5.88
CA ALA A 65 -12.36 7.93 -6.09
C ALA A 65 -12.22 9.13 -5.15
N PHE A 66 -11.85 8.89 -3.89
CA PHE A 66 -11.62 9.93 -2.88
C PHE A 66 -10.41 10.82 -3.22
N TYR A 67 -9.28 10.23 -3.63
CA TYR A 67 -8.08 10.98 -4.01
C TYR A 67 -8.28 11.83 -5.28
N ARG A 68 -9.04 11.33 -6.27
CA ARG A 68 -9.39 12.14 -7.46
C ARG A 68 -10.23 13.39 -7.14
N LYS A 69 -10.93 13.42 -6.00
CA LYS A 69 -11.74 14.57 -5.57
C LYS A 69 -10.92 15.68 -4.91
N GLN A 70 -9.77 15.37 -4.31
CA GLN A 70 -8.93 16.37 -3.63
C GLN A 70 -7.91 17.08 -4.54
N GLY A 71 -7.78 16.65 -5.79
CA GLY A 71 -6.74 17.13 -6.73
C GLY A 71 -7.13 18.27 -7.69
N LYS A 72 -8.22 19.02 -7.44
CA LYS A 72 -8.56 20.21 -8.24
C LYS A 72 -8.92 21.40 -7.34
N GLY A 73 -7.89 21.93 -6.67
CA GLY A 73 -7.82 23.35 -6.35
C GLY A 73 -7.09 24.04 -7.50
N GLU A 74 -7.83 24.79 -8.30
CA GLU A 74 -7.30 25.74 -9.29
C GLU A 74 -6.58 26.91 -8.61
#